data_AF-A0A970TC21-F1
#
_entry.id   AF-A0A970TC21-F1
#
_cell.length_a   1.000
_cell.length_b   1.000
_cell.length_c   1.000
_cell.angle_alpha   90.00
_cell.angle_beta   90.00
_cell.angle_gamma   90.00
#
_symmetry.space_group_name_H-M   'P 1'
#
loop_
_entity.id
_entity.type
_entity.pdbx_description
1 polymer ?
#
loop_
_entity_poly.entity_id
_entity_poly.type
_entity_poly.pdbx_seq_one_letter_code
_entity_poly.pdbx_strand_id
1 'polypeptide(L)'
;MEELIGPENERYGQFTVYETVIPAAGTHTLAMVDGTSAITGRDVGEAGVLFLAGEFGIGLPANYDNEARDRTVRIMPSELSEGHERFFSLVSEQVRLLGSVPDDDVELALMRNAAGDLLLFAINWEEDAVSVDVSLPEEARGEGMGYSLSEDGMVSERSIAADLKRLDLAAQEAVVLRFAAQ
;
A
#
# COMPACT_ATOMS: atom_id res chain seq x y z
N MET A 1 -11.50 -11.44 20.53
CA MET A 1 -11.24 -10.02 20.27
C MET A 1 -12.54 -9.29 20.49
N GLU A 2 -12.84 -9.01 21.75
CA GLU A 2 -13.95 -8.15 22.15
C GLU A 2 -13.30 -6.92 22.81
N GLU A 3 -13.95 -5.76 22.63
CA GLU A 3 -13.51 -4.41 22.99
C GLU A 3 -12.48 -3.76 22.05
N LEU A 4 -12.99 -3.23 20.94
CA LEU A 4 -12.43 -2.03 20.34
C LEU A 4 -13.60 -1.08 20.05
N ILE A 5 -13.53 0.11 20.61
CA ILE A 5 -14.49 1.24 20.51
C ILE A 5 -15.55 1.24 21.65
N GLY A 6 -15.10 1.68 22.82
CA GLY A 6 -15.98 2.21 23.87
C GLY A 6 -16.36 3.69 23.61
N PRO A 7 -17.35 4.22 24.35
CA PRO A 7 -17.99 5.52 24.08
C PRO A 7 -17.15 6.77 24.38
N GLU A 8 -15.84 6.65 24.63
CA GLU A 8 -14.95 7.80 24.92
C GLU A 8 -14.11 8.26 23.70
N ASN A 9 -14.34 7.72 22.50
CA ASN A 9 -13.55 8.02 21.31
C ASN A 9 -14.17 9.08 20.38
N GLU A 10 -14.72 10.18 20.92
CA GLU A 10 -15.25 11.31 20.12
C GLU A 10 -14.17 12.17 19.43
N ARG A 11 -12.91 11.72 19.31
CA ARG A 11 -11.80 12.52 18.76
C ARG A 11 -10.88 11.83 17.75
N TYR A 12 -11.32 10.73 17.15
CA TYR A 12 -10.57 10.09 16.07
C TYR A 12 -11.38 10.20 14.78
N GLY A 13 -10.74 10.70 13.72
CA GLY A 13 -11.35 11.15 12.46
C GLY A 13 -12.58 10.33 12.05
N GLN A 14 -13.75 10.95 12.17
CA GLN A 14 -15.03 10.30 11.94
C GLN A 14 -15.26 10.10 10.44
N PHE A 15 -15.51 8.87 10.04
CA PHE A 15 -16.16 8.60 8.75
C PHE A 15 -17.65 8.74 8.90
N THR A 16 -18.30 9.35 7.92
CA THR A 16 -19.74 9.25 7.81
C THR A 16 -20.09 7.82 7.39
N VAL A 17 -20.77 7.09 8.27
CA VAL A 17 -21.36 5.78 7.97
C VAL A 17 -22.84 5.98 7.65
N TYR A 18 -23.36 5.24 6.67
CA TYR A 18 -24.78 5.28 6.35
C TYR A 18 -25.62 4.88 7.58
N GLU A 19 -26.72 5.59 7.84
CA GLU A 19 -27.52 5.43 9.06
C GLU A 19 -27.99 3.98 9.31
N THR A 20 -28.23 3.19 8.26
CA THR A 20 -28.65 1.79 8.40
C THR A 20 -28.10 0.93 7.27
N VAL A 21 -27.30 -0.08 7.63
CA VAL A 21 -26.87 -1.14 6.72
C VAL A 21 -27.27 -2.49 7.28
N ILE A 22 -28.02 -3.24 6.49
CA ILE A 22 -28.53 -4.58 6.83
C ILE A 22 -27.78 -5.60 5.96
N PRO A 23 -26.84 -6.36 6.53
CA PRO A 23 -26.12 -7.39 5.78
C PRO A 23 -27.09 -8.48 5.26
N ALA A 24 -26.84 -8.94 4.04
CA ALA A 24 -27.57 -10.09 3.50
C ALA A 24 -27.16 -11.39 4.22
N ALA A 25 -27.98 -12.44 4.12
CA ALA A 25 -27.61 -13.75 4.64
C ALA A 25 -26.33 -14.26 3.97
N GLY A 26 -25.38 -14.75 4.78
CA GLY A 26 -24.06 -15.20 4.31
C GLY A 26 -23.03 -14.07 4.15
N THR A 27 -23.40 -12.82 4.46
CA THR A 27 -22.45 -11.72 4.65
C THR A 27 -21.97 -11.72 6.10
N HIS A 28 -20.67 -11.58 6.31
CA HIS A 28 -20.08 -11.40 7.64
C HIS A 28 -19.81 -9.92 7.89
N THR A 29 -20.00 -9.48 9.12
CA THR A 29 -19.68 -8.11 9.54
C THR A 29 -18.25 -8.06 10.06
N LEU A 30 -17.46 -7.14 9.51
CA LEU A 30 -16.07 -6.93 9.88
C LEU A 30 -15.90 -5.76 10.86
N ALA A 31 -16.74 -4.72 10.74
CA ALA A 31 -16.73 -3.58 11.64
C ALA A 31 -18.13 -3.00 11.85
N MET A 32 -18.36 -2.45 13.03
CA MET A 32 -19.58 -1.76 13.44
C MET A 32 -19.27 -0.33 13.88
N VAL A 33 -20.17 0.61 13.58
CA VAL A 33 -20.14 1.99 14.09
C VAL A 33 -21.55 2.34 14.52
N ASP A 34 -21.70 2.82 15.76
CA ASP A 34 -22.99 3.24 16.35
C ASP A 34 -24.14 2.23 16.16
N GLY A 35 -23.81 0.94 16.24
CA GLY A 35 -24.78 -0.15 16.09
C GLY A 35 -25.17 -0.48 14.66
N THR A 36 -24.56 0.15 13.66
CA THR A 36 -24.73 -0.15 12.24
C THR A 36 -23.51 -0.88 11.68
N SER A 37 -23.72 -1.76 10.68
CA SER A 37 -22.61 -2.42 9.97
C SER A 37 -21.86 -1.42 9.09
N ALA A 38 -20.61 -1.13 9.45
CA ALA A 38 -19.76 -0.17 8.75
C ALA A 38 -18.94 -0.85 7.64
N ILE A 39 -18.49 -2.08 7.87
CA ILE A 39 -17.74 -2.88 6.89
C ILE A 39 -18.33 -4.28 6.90
N THR A 40 -18.68 -4.78 5.71
CA THR A 40 -19.21 -6.13 5.55
C THR A 40 -18.47 -6.85 4.44
N GLY A 41 -18.25 -8.15 4.62
CA GLY A 41 -17.57 -9.00 3.66
C GLY A 41 -18.47 -10.16 3.23
N ARG A 42 -18.33 -10.58 1.97
CA ARG A 42 -19.00 -11.77 1.46
C ARG A 42 -18.06 -12.53 0.52
N ASP A 43 -17.94 -13.82 0.77
CA ASP A 43 -17.24 -14.73 -0.13
C ASP A 43 -18.12 -15.02 -1.35
N VAL A 44 -17.50 -14.94 -2.54
CA VAL A 44 -18.13 -15.18 -3.84
C VAL A 44 -17.22 -16.12 -4.62
N GLY A 45 -17.45 -17.44 -4.46
CA GLY A 45 -16.56 -18.46 -5.00
C GLY A 45 -15.21 -18.46 -4.27
N GLU A 46 -14.11 -18.38 -5.01
CA GLU A 46 -12.75 -18.23 -4.46
C GLU A 46 -12.36 -16.76 -4.21
N ALA A 47 -13.25 -15.81 -4.53
CA ALA A 47 -13.04 -14.37 -4.32
C ALA A 47 -13.84 -13.85 -3.12
N GLY A 48 -13.54 -12.62 -2.71
CA GLY A 48 -14.29 -11.89 -1.68
C GLY A 48 -14.71 -10.51 -2.16
N VAL A 49 -15.83 -10.02 -1.65
CA VAL A 49 -16.28 -8.63 -1.84
C VAL A 49 -16.36 -7.97 -0.47
N LEU A 50 -15.73 -6.81 -0.34
CA LEU A 50 -15.90 -5.92 0.80
C LEU A 50 -16.83 -4.77 0.41
N PHE A 51 -17.85 -4.53 1.24
CA PHE A 51 -18.70 -3.36 1.14
C PHE A 51 -18.40 -2.42 2.31
N LEU A 52 -18.14 -1.16 1.95
CA LEU A 52 -17.79 -0.07 2.85
C LEU A 52 -18.98 0.87 2.94
N ALA A 53 -19.64 0.89 4.09
CA ALA A 53 -20.91 1.57 4.29
C ALA A 53 -20.76 3.06 4.59
N GLY A 54 -19.95 3.78 3.81
CA GLY A 54 -19.66 5.18 4.10
C GLY A 54 -18.61 5.80 3.18
N GLU A 55 -18.17 6.99 3.56
CA GLU A 55 -17.22 7.81 2.79
C GLU A 55 -15.75 7.38 2.99
N PHE A 56 -15.49 6.07 3.05
CA PHE A 56 -14.15 5.50 3.26
C PHE A 56 -13.15 5.84 2.14
N GLY A 57 -13.67 6.24 0.98
CA GLY A 57 -12.88 6.67 -0.17
C GLY A 57 -12.53 8.16 -0.18
N ILE A 58 -13.10 8.99 0.71
CA ILE A 58 -12.93 10.44 0.71
C ILE A 58 -11.79 10.83 1.65
N GLY A 59 -10.79 11.57 1.18
CA GLY A 59 -9.60 11.90 1.96
C GLY A 59 -8.49 10.84 1.88
N LEU A 60 -8.63 9.87 0.98
CA LEU A 60 -7.51 9.00 0.57
C LEU A 60 -6.48 9.77 -0.30
N PRO A 61 -5.20 9.32 -0.35
CA PRO A 61 -4.14 9.88 -1.18
C PRO A 61 -4.53 10.15 -2.63
N ALA A 62 -5.30 9.25 -3.25
CA ALA A 62 -5.78 9.41 -4.62
C ALA A 62 -6.73 10.61 -4.83
N ASN A 63 -7.26 11.22 -3.77
CA ASN A 63 -8.05 12.44 -3.86
C ASN A 63 -7.20 13.71 -3.72
N TYR A 64 -5.92 13.56 -3.38
CA TYR A 64 -4.97 14.66 -3.18
C TYR A 64 -4.12 14.95 -4.43
N ASP A 65 -4.50 14.41 -5.60
CA ASP A 65 -3.83 14.58 -6.91
C ASP A 65 -3.58 16.06 -7.33
N ASN A 66 -4.15 17.03 -6.61
CA ASN A 66 -3.99 18.47 -6.85
C ASN A 66 -3.64 19.29 -5.60
N GLU A 67 -3.31 18.66 -4.46
CA GLU A 67 -2.79 19.43 -3.32
C GLU A 67 -1.47 20.08 -3.73
N ALA A 68 -1.39 21.41 -3.65
CA ALA A 68 -0.18 22.19 -3.86
C ALA A 68 0.62 21.88 -5.17
N ARG A 69 -0.02 21.94 -6.35
CA ARG A 69 0.70 21.96 -7.65
C ARG A 69 1.59 23.20 -7.80
N ASP A 70 2.73 23.21 -7.15
CA ASP A 70 3.87 24.03 -7.50
C ASP A 70 5.07 23.11 -7.84
N ARG A 71 5.98 23.58 -8.69
CA ARG A 71 7.13 22.80 -9.14
C ARG A 71 8.33 22.94 -8.18
N THR A 72 8.09 23.49 -7.00
CA THR A 72 9.13 23.90 -6.04
C THR A 72 9.11 23.07 -4.77
N VAL A 73 8.03 22.35 -4.49
CA VAL A 73 7.94 21.39 -3.40
C VAL A 73 7.41 20.05 -3.89
N ARG A 74 7.85 18.98 -3.21
CA ARG A 74 7.26 17.65 -3.36
C ARG A 74 5.85 17.68 -2.75
N ILE A 75 4.87 17.17 -3.48
CA ILE A 75 3.51 17.02 -2.98
C ILE A 75 3.46 15.69 -2.23
N MET A 76 3.53 15.76 -0.90
CA MET A 76 3.15 14.63 -0.07
C MET A 76 1.64 14.66 0.10
N PRO A 77 0.93 13.54 -0.11
CA PRO A 77 -0.46 13.44 0.30
C PRO A 77 -0.56 13.83 1.78
N SER A 78 -1.59 14.59 2.14
CA SER A 78 -1.88 14.83 3.55
C SER A 78 -1.95 13.50 4.34
N GLU A 79 -1.44 13.51 5.57
CA GLU A 79 -1.54 12.35 6.47
C GLU A 79 -2.98 11.84 6.51
N LEU A 80 -3.13 10.53 6.39
CA LEU A 80 -4.44 9.90 6.51
C LEU A 80 -4.96 10.13 7.92
N SER A 81 -6.26 10.38 8.07
CA SER A 81 -6.83 10.33 9.42
C SER A 81 -6.68 8.90 9.97
N GLU A 82 -6.47 8.76 11.28
CA GLU A 82 -6.20 7.46 11.93
C GLU A 82 -7.22 6.36 11.55
N GLY A 83 -8.47 6.75 11.32
CA GLY A 83 -9.50 5.85 10.82
C GLY A 83 -9.20 5.28 9.41
N HIS A 84 -8.73 6.12 8.50
CA HIS A 84 -8.36 5.73 7.12
C HIS A 84 -7.09 4.87 7.10
N GLU A 85 -6.11 5.17 7.95
CA GLU A 85 -4.89 4.36 8.09
C GLU A 85 -5.20 2.92 8.53
N ARG A 86 -6.04 2.76 9.56
CA ARG A 86 -6.48 1.45 10.05
C ARG A 86 -7.27 0.69 8.98
N PHE A 87 -8.14 1.39 8.25
CA PHE A 87 -8.88 0.81 7.13
C PHE A 87 -7.96 0.34 6.00
N PHE A 88 -7.03 1.19 5.57
CA PHE A 88 -6.10 0.87 4.50
C PHE A 88 -5.18 -0.29 4.89
N SER A 89 -4.74 -0.36 6.14
CA SER A 89 -4.00 -1.49 6.69
C SER A 89 -4.80 -2.80 6.59
N LEU A 90 -6.08 -2.79 7.00
CA LEU A 90 -6.96 -3.97 6.93
C LEU A 90 -7.15 -4.48 5.49
N VAL A 91 -7.37 -3.57 4.54
CA VAL A 91 -7.52 -3.94 3.12
C VAL A 91 -6.18 -4.42 2.54
N SER A 92 -5.08 -3.75 2.87
CA SER A 92 -3.74 -4.11 2.39
C SER A 92 -3.29 -5.48 2.91
N GLU A 93 -3.62 -5.82 4.17
CA GLU A 93 -3.40 -7.16 4.72
C GLU A 93 -4.14 -8.25 3.94
N GLN A 94 -5.32 -7.93 3.40
CA GLN A 94 -6.12 -8.84 2.58
C GLN A 94 -5.64 -8.91 1.13
N VAL A 95 -5.05 -7.82 0.62
CA VAL A 95 -4.68 -7.66 -0.80
C VAL A 95 -3.20 -7.95 -1.07
N ARG A 96 -2.38 -8.25 -0.05
CA ARG A 96 -0.93 -8.59 -0.08
C ARG A 96 -0.38 -8.92 -1.47
N LEU A 97 -0.05 -7.87 -2.23
CA LEU A 97 0.60 -8.01 -3.53
C LEU A 97 2.10 -7.66 -3.47
N LEU A 98 2.57 -6.97 -2.41
CA LEU A 98 3.97 -6.48 -2.35
C LEU A 98 4.66 -6.50 -0.95
N GLY A 99 3.94 -6.79 0.14
CA GLY A 99 4.48 -6.69 1.50
C GLY A 99 3.67 -5.71 2.36
N SER A 100 4.25 -5.25 3.48
CA SER A 100 3.73 -4.12 4.24
C SER A 100 3.99 -2.81 3.49
N VAL A 101 3.11 -1.82 3.67
CA VAL A 101 3.36 -0.45 3.20
C VAL A 101 4.58 0.10 3.96
N PRO A 102 5.62 0.63 3.30
CA PRO A 102 6.73 1.28 3.98
C PRO A 102 6.26 2.53 4.75
N ASP A 103 6.84 2.77 5.93
CA ASP A 103 6.61 4.02 6.68
C ASP A 103 7.41 5.20 6.09
N ASP A 104 8.51 4.90 5.40
CA ASP A 104 9.39 5.87 4.70
C ASP A 104 8.81 6.27 3.33
N ASP A 105 9.21 7.44 2.81
CA ASP A 105 8.83 7.91 1.47
C ASP A 105 9.55 7.14 0.35
N VAL A 106 9.08 5.90 0.14
CA VAL A 106 9.64 4.97 -0.82
C VAL A 106 8.57 4.53 -1.82
N GLU A 107 8.89 4.71 -3.10
CA GLU A 107 8.06 4.17 -4.17
C GLU A 107 8.53 2.75 -4.50
N LEU A 108 7.61 1.77 -4.42
CA LEU A 108 7.86 0.39 -4.83
C LEU A 108 6.80 -0.05 -5.83
N ALA A 109 7.25 -0.51 -7.00
CA ALA A 109 6.35 -0.99 -8.04
C ALA A 109 6.86 -2.28 -8.68
N LEU A 110 5.94 -3.22 -8.89
CA LEU A 110 6.17 -4.36 -9.77
C LEU A 110 5.48 -4.13 -11.11
N MET A 111 6.21 -4.38 -12.18
CA MET A 111 5.76 -4.22 -13.55
C MET A 111 6.14 -5.44 -14.38
N ARG A 112 5.57 -5.55 -15.58
CA ARG A 112 6.06 -6.48 -16.60
C ARG A 112 6.52 -5.72 -17.82
N ASN A 113 7.66 -6.15 -18.37
CA ASN A 113 8.09 -5.65 -19.68
C ASN A 113 7.35 -6.38 -20.82
N ALA A 114 7.60 -5.96 -22.07
CA ALA A 114 7.00 -6.57 -23.25
C ALA A 114 7.43 -8.03 -23.49
N ALA A 115 8.53 -8.48 -22.87
CA ALA A 115 8.98 -9.87 -22.91
C ALA A 115 8.31 -10.74 -21.82
N GLY A 116 7.47 -10.15 -20.96
CA GLY A 116 6.85 -10.84 -19.82
C GLY A 116 7.74 -10.94 -18.59
N ASP A 117 8.98 -10.43 -18.65
CA ASP A 117 9.88 -10.40 -17.50
C ASP A 117 9.28 -9.52 -16.40
N LEU A 118 9.44 -9.97 -15.16
CA LEU A 118 9.06 -9.18 -14.00
C LEU A 118 10.13 -8.11 -13.75
N LEU A 119 9.67 -6.88 -13.54
CA LEU A 119 10.50 -5.74 -13.18
C LEU A 119 10.16 -5.28 -11.77
N LEU A 120 11.17 -5.12 -10.93
CA LEU A 120 11.09 -4.37 -9.69
C LEU A 120 11.63 -2.96 -9.93
N PHE A 121 10.81 -1.97 -9.62
CA PHE A 121 11.18 -0.57 -9.57
C PHE A 121 11.08 -0.07 -8.14
N ALA A 122 12.12 0.63 -7.68
CA ALA A 122 12.16 1.22 -6.36
C ALA A 122 12.78 2.62 -6.43
N ILE A 123 12.23 3.58 -5.69
CA ILE A 123 12.85 4.89 -5.48
C ILE A 123 12.80 5.21 -3.99
N ASN A 124 13.95 5.50 -3.39
CA ASN A 124 14.00 6.16 -2.10
C ASN A 124 13.95 7.67 -2.32
N TRP A 125 12.94 8.33 -1.77
CA TRP A 125 12.79 9.78 -1.85
C TRP A 125 13.23 10.51 -0.59
N GLU A 126 13.68 9.78 0.43
CA GLU A 126 14.26 10.34 1.64
C GLU A 126 15.65 10.94 1.36
N GLU A 127 16.02 11.92 2.17
CA GLU A 127 17.39 12.49 2.20
C GLU A 127 18.37 11.52 2.88
N ASP A 128 17.87 10.52 3.59
CA ASP A 128 18.64 9.49 4.28
C ASP A 128 18.47 8.11 3.62
N ALA A 129 19.39 7.19 3.92
CA ALA A 129 19.29 5.81 3.47
C ALA A 129 18.20 5.06 4.24
N VAL A 130 17.42 4.24 3.53
CA VAL A 130 16.27 3.49 4.06
C VAL A 130 16.39 2.01 3.78
N SER A 131 15.61 1.21 4.51
CA SER A 131 15.57 -0.24 4.36
C SER A 131 14.11 -0.69 4.44
N VAL A 132 13.55 -1.10 3.30
CA VAL A 132 12.13 -1.46 3.22
C VAL A 132 11.94 -2.96 3.05
N ASP A 133 10.92 -3.51 3.70
CA ASP A 133 10.57 -4.92 3.53
C ASP A 133 9.93 -5.12 2.14
N VAL A 134 10.35 -6.18 1.44
CA VAL A 134 9.87 -6.51 0.09
C VAL A 134 9.41 -7.96 0.03
N SER A 135 8.30 -8.19 -0.67
CA SER A 135 7.80 -9.54 -0.96
C SER A 135 7.54 -9.67 -2.46
N LEU A 136 8.41 -10.39 -3.14
CA LEU A 136 8.28 -10.67 -4.57
C LEU A 136 7.34 -11.85 -4.82
N PRO A 137 6.59 -11.85 -5.94
CA PRO A 137 5.72 -12.96 -6.31
C PRO A 137 6.54 -14.21 -6.66
N GLU A 138 5.95 -15.41 -6.54
CA GLU A 138 6.63 -16.71 -6.72
C GLU A 138 7.32 -16.94 -8.09
N GLU A 139 6.90 -16.15 -9.07
CA GLU A 139 7.46 -16.09 -10.43
C GLU A 139 8.78 -15.31 -10.51
N ALA A 140 9.06 -14.43 -9.54
CA ALA A 140 10.40 -13.90 -9.34
C ALA A 140 11.30 -15.06 -8.90
N ARG A 141 12.23 -15.47 -9.76
CA ARG A 141 13.13 -16.59 -9.50
C ARG A 141 14.56 -16.23 -9.86
N GLY A 142 15.50 -16.82 -9.12
CA GLY A 142 16.93 -16.60 -9.36
C GLY A 142 17.37 -15.21 -8.93
N GLU A 143 18.17 -14.58 -9.78
CA GLU A 143 18.75 -13.26 -9.51
C GLU A 143 18.09 -12.20 -10.40
N GLY A 144 17.61 -11.14 -9.77
CA GLY A 144 17.15 -9.94 -10.44
C GLY A 144 18.34 -9.06 -10.76
N MET A 145 18.53 -8.73 -12.03
CA MET A 145 19.67 -7.95 -12.52
C MET A 145 19.21 -6.63 -13.11
N GLY A 146 19.97 -5.55 -12.86
CA GLY A 146 19.69 -4.26 -13.47
C GLY A 146 20.61 -3.18 -12.95
N TYR A 147 20.03 -2.02 -12.65
CA TYR A 147 20.80 -0.81 -12.38
C TYR A 147 20.24 -0.02 -11.20
N SER A 148 21.14 0.70 -10.56
CA SER A 148 20.86 1.77 -9.61
C SER A 148 21.31 3.10 -10.20
N LEU A 149 20.55 4.16 -9.93
CA LEU A 149 20.88 5.56 -10.16
C LEU A 149 20.99 6.24 -8.79
N SER A 150 22.17 6.76 -8.46
CA SER A 150 22.41 7.50 -7.21
C SER A 150 22.05 8.98 -7.32
N GLU A 151 22.00 9.66 -6.17
CA GLU A 151 21.72 11.09 -6.03
C GLU A 151 22.59 11.98 -6.95
N ASP A 152 23.87 11.62 -7.12
CA ASP A 152 24.83 12.33 -7.96
C ASP A 152 24.65 12.05 -9.47
N GLY A 153 23.65 11.25 -9.84
CA GLY A 153 23.34 10.86 -11.21
C GLY A 153 24.20 9.73 -11.76
N MET A 154 25.03 9.07 -10.93
CA MET A 154 25.83 7.94 -11.37
C MET A 154 24.98 6.66 -11.47
N VAL A 155 25.24 5.88 -12.52
CA VAL A 155 24.58 4.59 -12.73
C VAL A 155 25.53 3.46 -12.37
N SER A 156 25.05 2.50 -11.59
CA SER A 156 25.81 1.30 -11.20
C SER A 156 25.00 0.03 -11.46
N GLU A 157 25.68 -1.07 -11.74
CA GLU A 157 25.03 -2.39 -11.83
C GLU A 157 24.58 -2.83 -10.44
N ARG A 158 23.38 -3.43 -10.38
CA ARG A 158 22.80 -3.93 -9.15
C ARG A 158 22.18 -5.29 -9.39
N SER A 159 22.29 -6.15 -8.38
CA SER A 159 21.62 -7.43 -8.37
C SER A 159 21.03 -7.76 -7.00
N ILE A 160 19.93 -8.49 -7.01
CA ILE A 160 19.31 -9.01 -5.79
C ILE A 160 18.83 -10.45 -6.02
N ALA A 161 18.80 -11.25 -4.96
CA ALA A 161 18.15 -12.55 -4.99
C ALA A 161 16.63 -12.40 -4.95
N ALA A 162 15.90 -13.31 -5.60
CA ALA A 162 14.43 -13.29 -5.61
C ALA A 162 13.80 -13.59 -4.23
N ASP A 163 14.55 -14.20 -3.31
CA ASP A 163 14.13 -14.46 -1.92
C ASP A 163 14.54 -13.34 -0.95
N LEU A 164 15.04 -12.22 -1.48
CA LEU A 164 15.34 -11.02 -0.71
C LEU A 164 14.08 -10.57 0.06
N LYS A 165 14.24 -10.34 1.36
CA LYS A 165 13.15 -9.87 2.23
C LYS A 165 13.17 -8.37 2.48
N ARG A 166 14.29 -7.72 2.18
CA ARG A 166 14.56 -6.33 2.53
C ARG A 166 15.44 -5.69 1.50
N LEU A 167 15.02 -4.54 1.00
CA LEU A 167 15.75 -3.76 0.01
C LEU A 167 16.31 -2.50 0.68
N ASP A 168 17.64 -2.43 0.74
CA ASP A 168 18.35 -1.25 1.23
C ASP A 168 18.49 -0.24 0.09
N LEU A 169 18.08 1.00 0.30
CA LEU A 169 18.18 2.08 -0.69
C LEU A 169 18.99 3.23 -0.09
N ALA A 170 20.01 3.71 -0.82
CA ALA A 170 20.70 4.93 -0.46
C ALA A 170 19.77 6.16 -0.62
N ALA A 171 20.16 7.29 -0.04
CA ALA A 171 19.45 8.56 -0.21
C ALA A 171 19.24 8.87 -1.70
N GLN A 172 18.01 9.26 -2.07
CA GLN A 172 17.63 9.59 -3.45
C GLN A 172 17.95 8.51 -4.50
N GLU A 173 18.11 7.24 -4.10
CA GLU A 173 18.46 6.15 -5.02
C GLU A 173 17.24 5.63 -5.77
N ALA A 174 17.36 5.47 -7.09
CA ALA A 174 16.38 4.77 -7.91
C ALA A 174 16.96 3.46 -8.45
N VAL A 175 16.21 2.36 -8.34
CA VAL A 175 16.63 1.01 -8.71
C VAL A 175 15.63 0.39 -9.67
N VAL A 176 16.13 -0.21 -10.75
CA VAL A 176 15.34 -1.03 -11.68
C VAL A 176 16.01 -2.39 -11.81
N LEU A 177 15.30 -3.46 -11.48
CA LEU A 177 15.80 -4.84 -11.52
C LEU A 177 14.87 -5.73 -12.33
N ARG A 178 15.45 -6.61 -13.14
CA ARG A 178 14.72 -7.53 -14.02
C ARG A 178 14.93 -8.97 -13.59
N PHE A 179 13.82 -9.69 -13.39
CA PHE A 179 13.78 -11.14 -13.24
C PHE A 179 13.26 -11.75 -14.55
N ALA A 180 14.10 -12.54 -15.21
CA ALA A 180 13.75 -13.12 -16.51
C ALA A 180 12.57 -14.09 -16.39
N ALA A 181 11.61 -13.99 -17.30
CA ALA A 181 10.56 -14.98 -17.44
C ALA A 181 11.17 -16.35 -17.82
N GLN A 182 10.58 -17.43 -17.31
CA GLN A 182 10.97 -18.82 -17.65
C GLN A 182 10.06 -19.40 -18.72
#